data_AF-A0A819X9J1-F1
#
_entry.id   AF-A0A819X9J1-F1
#
_cell.length_a   1.000
_cell.length_b   1.000
_cell.length_c   1.000
_cell.angle_alpha   90.00
_cell.angle_beta   90.00
_cell.angle_gamma   90.00
#
_symmetry.space_group_name_H-M   'P 1'
#
loop_
_entity.id
_entity.type
_entity.pdbx_description
1 polymer ?
#
loop_
_entity_poly.entity_id
_entity_poly.type
_entity_poly.pdbx_seq_one_letter_code
_entity_poly.pdbx_strand_id
1 'polypeptide(L)'
;LNTQLKGTITGDTDSSVTRSNQSRCCSNSITGWTEHENLRDERAEAFRSLLWPGVYEWSYVMRATCAGIFIMPPAKAEEMYSPENFGRCATEKATIN
;
A
#
# COMPACT_ATOMS: atom_id res chain seq x y z
N LEU A 1 -24.45 -15.26 -13.02
CA LEU A 1 -23.32 -14.75 -13.81
C LEU A 1 -22.30 -14.14 -12.85
N ASN A 2 -21.12 -14.75 -12.82
CA ASN A 2 -19.85 -14.39 -12.16
C ASN A 2 -19.79 -14.42 -10.62
N THR A 3 -19.71 -15.63 -10.09
CA THR A 3 -19.09 -16.00 -8.80
C THR A 3 -17.61 -16.30 -9.02
N GLN A 4 -16.68 -15.40 -8.68
CA GLN A 4 -15.28 -15.74 -8.35
C GLN A 4 -14.54 -14.51 -7.82
N LEU A 5 -14.40 -14.39 -6.50
CA LEU A 5 -13.18 -13.88 -5.85
C LEU A 5 -13.16 -14.46 -4.44
N LYS A 6 -12.81 -15.74 -4.33
CA LYS A 6 -12.48 -16.40 -3.07
C LYS A 6 -11.04 -16.90 -3.19
N GLY A 7 -10.09 -16.02 -2.91
CA GLY A 7 -8.68 -16.39 -2.79
C GLY A 7 -8.42 -16.92 -1.38
N THR A 8 -8.21 -18.23 -1.27
CA THR A 8 -7.80 -18.89 -0.03
C THR A 8 -6.28 -18.90 -0.01
N ILE A 9 -5.65 -18.26 0.98
CA ILE A 9 -4.21 -18.43 1.22
C ILE A 9 -3.99 -19.81 1.84
N THR A 10 -3.56 -20.76 1.02
CA THR A 10 -3.03 -22.05 1.47
C THR A 10 -1.55 -21.80 1.68
N GLY A 11 -1.09 -21.93 2.93
CA GLY A 11 0.32 -21.71 3.26
C GLY A 11 1.18 -22.74 2.53
N ASP A 12 2.33 -22.29 2.03
CA ASP A 12 3.47 -23.17 1.73
C ASP A 12 4.78 -22.40 1.89
N THR A 13 5.66 -23.08 2.60
CA THR A 13 7.09 -22.90 2.85
C THR A 13 7.91 -22.62 1.58
N ASP A 14 8.83 -21.67 1.70
CA ASP A 14 10.06 -21.41 0.94
C ASP A 14 10.24 -21.88 -0.52
N SER A 15 10.76 -20.91 -1.28
CA SER A 15 11.69 -21.03 -2.41
C SER A 15 11.13 -21.23 -3.84
N SER A 16 10.94 -20.11 -4.52
CA SER A 16 11.74 -19.87 -5.73
C SER A 16 11.97 -18.37 -5.92
N VAL A 17 13.15 -17.93 -5.49
CA VAL A 17 13.78 -16.70 -5.97
C VAL A 17 13.98 -16.87 -7.47
N THR A 18 13.00 -16.47 -8.27
CA THR A 18 13.23 -16.20 -9.68
C THR A 18 13.82 -14.80 -9.75
N ARG A 19 15.14 -14.70 -9.58
CA ARG A 19 15.92 -13.54 -10.05
C ARG A 19 15.83 -13.52 -11.57
N SER A 20 14.73 -12.99 -12.11
CA SER A 20 14.69 -12.57 -13.50
C SER A 20 15.55 -11.30 -13.60
N ASN A 21 16.77 -11.54 -14.03
CA ASN A 21 17.76 -10.55 -14.42
C ASN A 21 17.25 -9.79 -15.66
N GLN A 22 16.29 -8.89 -15.47
CA GLN A 22 15.92 -7.89 -16.47
C GLN A 22 16.19 -6.51 -15.88
N SER A 23 17.35 -5.98 -16.25
CA SER A 23 17.66 -4.57 -16.18
C SER A 23 16.55 -3.78 -16.90
N ARG A 24 15.75 -3.07 -16.13
CA ARG A 24 15.17 -1.80 -16.57
C ARG A 24 15.83 -0.70 -15.76
N CYS A 25 17.09 -0.47 -16.13
CA CYS A 25 17.65 0.87 -16.05
C CYS A 25 16.64 1.83 -16.72
N CYS A 26 16.15 2.79 -15.93
CA CYS A 26 15.40 3.96 -16.34
C CYS A 26 14.12 3.70 -17.16
N SER A 27 12.98 3.55 -16.49
CA SER A 27 11.70 4.09 -16.99
C SER A 27 10.73 4.30 -15.83
N ASN A 28 10.32 5.56 -15.70
CA ASN A 28 9.16 6.09 -14.96
C ASN A 28 9.37 6.55 -13.51
N SER A 29 9.98 7.74 -13.41
CA SER A 29 9.79 8.82 -12.43
C SER A 29 9.74 8.47 -10.93
N ILE A 30 10.85 8.69 -10.20
CA ILE A 30 10.82 8.97 -8.75
C ILE A 30 10.64 10.49 -8.55
N THR A 31 9.60 11.05 -9.16
CA THR A 31 9.04 12.31 -8.68
C THR A 31 7.64 11.97 -8.22
N GLY A 32 7.55 11.62 -6.93
CA GLY A 32 6.27 11.39 -6.28
C GLY A 32 5.37 12.61 -6.44
N TRP A 33 4.08 12.38 -6.57
CA TRP A 33 3.08 13.44 -6.48
C TRP A 33 2.94 13.97 -5.05
N THR A 34 3.62 13.38 -4.08
CA THR A 34 3.62 13.74 -2.67
C THR A 34 4.66 14.85 -2.43
N GLU A 35 4.27 15.92 -1.73
CA GLU A 35 5.20 17.00 -1.36
C GLU A 35 5.94 16.67 -0.07
N HIS A 36 5.26 15.97 0.84
CA HIS A 36 5.82 15.56 2.12
C HIS A 36 5.35 14.15 2.47
N GLU A 37 6.27 13.35 2.99
CA GLU A 37 6.01 12.00 3.45
C GLU A 37 6.49 11.86 4.90
N ASN A 38 5.63 11.29 5.75
CA ASN A 38 5.95 11.00 7.14
C ASN A 38 5.79 9.49 7.34
N LEU A 39 6.92 8.78 7.39
CA LEU A 39 6.97 7.35 7.63
C LEU A 39 7.27 7.11 9.11
N ARG A 40 6.27 6.61 9.82
CA ARG A 40 6.38 6.21 11.23
C ARG A 40 6.23 4.70 11.34
N ASP A 41 6.58 4.18 12.51
CA ASP A 41 6.43 2.76 12.83
C ASP A 41 4.95 2.32 12.80
N GLU A 42 4.04 3.19 13.27
CA GLU A 42 2.61 2.92 13.39
C GLU A 42 1.78 3.34 12.18
N ARG A 43 2.29 4.26 11.35
CA ARG A 43 1.56 4.87 10.23
C ARG A 43 2.48 5.46 9.17
N ALA A 44 2.06 5.37 7.92
CA ALA A 44 2.68 6.04 6.79
C ALA A 44 1.72 7.13 6.26
N GLU A 45 2.21 8.36 6.09
CA GLU A 45 1.41 9.52 5.71
C GLU A 45 2.03 10.22 4.50
N ALA A 46 1.19 10.60 3.55
CA ALA A 46 1.58 11.35 2.37
C ALA A 46 0.72 12.61 2.26
N PHE A 47 1.37 13.75 2.05
CA PHE A 47 0.73 15.06 1.98
C PHE A 47 0.94 15.72 0.63
N ARG A 48 -0.08 16.45 0.18
CA ARG A 48 -0.03 17.31 -0.99
C ARG A 48 -0.89 18.55 -0.79
N SER A 49 -0.36 19.72 -1.11
CA SER A 49 -1.11 20.99 -0.95
C SER A 49 -2.27 21.14 -1.94
N LEU A 50 -2.12 20.62 -3.16
CA LEU A 50 -3.15 20.68 -4.20
C LEU A 50 -3.13 19.40 -5.05
N LEU A 51 -4.30 18.77 -5.17
CA LEU A 51 -4.51 17.60 -6.02
C LEU A 51 -5.53 17.94 -7.11
N TRP A 52 -5.15 17.69 -8.36
CA TRP A 52 -6.07 17.86 -9.48
C TRP A 52 -7.01 16.65 -9.57
N PRO A 53 -8.16 16.75 -10.26
CA PRO A 53 -9.01 15.58 -10.49
C PRO A 53 -8.23 14.46 -11.17
N GLY A 54 -8.16 13.29 -10.54
CA GLY A 54 -7.37 12.17 -11.04
C GLY A 54 -7.30 11.01 -10.06
N VAL A 55 -6.69 9.91 -10.52
CA VAL A 55 -6.37 8.74 -9.69
C VAL A 55 -4.88 8.79 -9.37
N TYR A 56 -4.55 8.72 -8.09
CA TYR A 56 -3.19 8.78 -7.59
C TYR A 56 -2.87 7.50 -6.85
N GLU A 57 -1.76 6.88 -7.22
CA GLU A 57 -1.26 5.67 -6.57
C GLU A 57 -0.05 6.03 -5.71
N TRP A 58 -0.03 5.49 -4.49
CA TRP A 58 1.10 5.62 -3.59
C TRP A 58 1.40 4.27 -2.95
N SER A 59 2.65 3.86 -3.06
CA SER A 59 3.14 2.57 -2.57
C SER A 59 4.28 2.81 -1.59
N TYR A 60 4.23 2.17 -0.43
CA TYR A 60 5.33 2.12 0.51
C TYR A 60 5.70 0.65 0.81
N VAL A 61 6.96 0.42 1.16
CA VAL A 61 7.44 -0.91 1.54
C VAL A 61 7.42 -1.04 3.06
N MET A 62 6.84 -2.13 3.55
CA MET A 62 6.89 -2.52 4.96
C MET A 62 7.48 -3.92 5.08
N ARG A 63 8.20 -4.17 6.18
CA ARG A 63 8.75 -5.48 6.51
C ARG A 63 8.15 -5.96 7.81
N ALA A 64 7.44 -7.08 7.77
CA ALA A 64 7.01 -7.77 8.98
C ALA A 64 8.22 -8.36 9.71
N THR A 65 8.40 -8.02 10.98
CA THR A 65 9.50 -8.50 11.83
C THR A 65 9.09 -9.65 12.73
N CYS A 66 7.79 -9.80 12.99
CA CYS A 66 7.24 -10.80 13.90
C CYS A 66 6.25 -11.69 13.16
N ALA A 67 6.35 -13.01 13.36
CA ALA A 67 5.37 -13.97 12.86
C ALA A 67 4.03 -13.80 13.60
N GLY A 68 2.92 -13.96 12.88
CA GLY A 68 1.59 -13.80 13.45
C GLY A 68 0.54 -13.24 12.48
N ILE A 69 -0.64 -12.94 13.04
CA ILE A 69 -1.77 -12.37 12.30
C ILE A 69 -1.92 -10.90 12.71
N PHE A 70 -1.87 -10.02 11.71
CA PHE A 70 -1.95 -8.57 11.89
C PHE A 70 -3.17 -8.01 11.17
N ILE A 71 -3.77 -6.98 11.77
CA ILE A 71 -4.86 -6.23 11.17
C ILE A 71 -4.25 -4.99 10.52
N MET A 72 -4.38 -4.89 9.19
CA MET A 72 -3.99 -3.71 8.44
C MET A 72 -5.01 -2.59 8.72
N PRO A 73 -4.59 -1.43 9.24
CA PRO A 73 -5.52 -0.33 9.41
C PRO A 73 -6.07 0.11 8.04
N PRO A 74 -7.35 0.52 7.96
CA PRO A 74 -7.91 1.02 6.71
C PRO A 74 -7.18 2.29 6.29
N ALA A 75 -6.80 2.39 5.01
CA ALA A 75 -6.26 3.63 4.46
C ALA A 75 -7.31 4.74 4.57
N LYS A 76 -6.87 5.93 5.00
CA LYS A 76 -7.70 7.13 5.15
C LYS A 76 -7.12 8.25 4.31
N ALA A 77 -7.94 8.86 3.47
CA ALA A 77 -7.60 10.07 2.74
C ALA A 77 -8.58 11.17 3.15
N GLU A 78 -8.07 12.36 3.48
CA GLU A 78 -8.90 13.51 3.86
C GLU A 78 -8.23 14.82 3.44
N GLU A 79 -9.04 15.84 3.17
CA GLU A 79 -8.55 17.20 3.01
C GLU A 79 -8.27 17.80 4.39
N MET A 80 -7.05 18.30 4.62
CA MET A 80 -6.65 18.84 5.94
C MET A 80 -7.55 19.98 6.43
N TYR A 81 -8.08 20.78 5.50
CA TYR A 81 -8.89 21.97 5.81
C TYR A 81 -10.38 21.82 5.53
N SER A 82 -10.81 20.63 5.06
CA SER A 82 -12.22 20.29 4.82
C SER A 82 -12.45 18.85 5.30
N PRO A 83 -12.47 18.60 6.61
CA PRO A 83 -12.49 17.24 7.16
C PRO A 83 -13.76 16.44 6.81
N GLU A 84 -14.80 17.10 6.31
CA GLU A 84 -16.00 16.46 5.74
C GLU A 84 -15.70 15.65 4.47
N ASN A 85 -14.64 16.01 3.73
CA ASN A 85 -14.20 15.33 2.52
C ASN A 85 -13.18 14.25 2.89
N PHE A 86 -13.68 13.05 3.22
CA PHE A 86 -12.81 11.91 3.53
C PHE A 86 -13.27 10.63 2.85
N GLY A 87 -12.29 9.77 2.56
CA GLY A 87 -12.49 8.40 2.10
C GLY A 87 -11.78 7.42 3.03
N ARG A 88 -12.32 6.20 3.13
CA ARG A 88 -11.69 5.08 3.86
C ARG A 88 -11.79 3.78 3.08
N CYS A 89 -10.72 3.00 3.12
CA CYS A 89 -10.72 1.65 2.55
C CYS A 89 -11.23 0.61 3.56
N ALA A 90 -11.46 -0.62 3.08
CA ALA A 90 -11.75 -1.75 3.95
C ALA A 90 -10.52 -2.14 4.79
N THR A 91 -10.77 -2.74 5.95
CA THR A 91 -9.74 -3.35 6.79
C THR A 91 -9.32 -4.70 6.21
N GLU A 92 -8.01 -4.95 6.16
CA GLU A 92 -7.44 -6.20 5.66
C GLU A 92 -6.69 -6.94 6.79
N LYS A 93 -6.51 -8.27 6.66
CA LYS A 93 -5.72 -9.08 7.58
C LYS A 93 -4.51 -9.65 6.85
N ALA A 94 -3.34 -9.51 7.45
CA ALA A 94 -2.09 -10.09 6.94
C ALA A 94 -1.62 -11.21 7.86
N THR A 95 -1.22 -12.34 7.28
CA THR A 95 -0.62 -13.47 7.99
C THR A 95 0.85 -13.58 7.61
N ILE A 96 1.74 -13.56 8.60
CA ILE A 96 3.19 -13.74 8.43
C ILE A 96 3.57 -15.07 9.07
N ASN A 97 4.16 -15.95 8.26
CA ASN A 97 4.61 -17.29 8.64
C ASN A 97 6.02 -17.26 9.22
#